data_AF-L0P9L6-F1
#
_entry.id   AF-L0P9L6-F1
#
_cell.length_a   1.000
_cell.length_b   1.000
_cell.length_c   1.000
_cell.angle_alpha   90.00
_cell.angle_beta   90.00
_cell.angle_gamma   90.00
#
_symmetry.space_group_name_H-M   'P 1'
#
loop_
_entity.id
_entity.type
_entity.pdbx_description
1 polymer ?
#
loop_
_entity_poly.entity_id
_entity_poly.type
_entity_poly.pdbx_seq_one_letter_code
_entity_poly.pdbx_strand_id
1 'polypeptide(L)'
;IIQAPLILSLQVQILVTFLCSFEEKEFLIPVLEKTISATVYRYPDNSLDDVVQTIRELRRRSGQELLRLAMELSDLLWNIYPQLEKIICEIINKKSSENENIVFNTFLLIISQKSTNTQDEKVYYFQYIITKLVDTWNKTKSMFNLATFDGFFDFLGLQKITQYIREYIFSNLLVKVIIESKNIHSVQDLNTKYLDIQGKQLVDELKEIRKMFWPIRGFRKFADYHLKIISFENNNNNCLLKLWESVINFILPDIFNIIRFKKLWSNNSSYMSIGSFSNFGSCFYKNPNLIQNIIESLFSDIKSLSLYTWSSILDFSISPLIIKCPYDYQDNFLKVLLPYLFTEIDKKLISEWSKIKEKELISNDDFNNLAFCQNEDLSDEIIQELLLRHLSFITVKLLRELLIPPNK
;
A
#
# COMPACT_ATOMS: atom_id res chain seq x y z
N ILE A 1 8.53 -20.71 -22.41
CA ILE A 1 8.08 -21.02 -21.03
C ILE A 1 7.55 -19.76 -20.31
N ILE A 2 8.21 -18.60 -20.41
CA ILE A 2 7.79 -17.31 -19.77
C ILE A 2 6.46 -16.73 -20.31
N GLN A 3 6.10 -17.00 -21.56
CA GLN A 3 4.88 -16.44 -22.18
C GLN A 3 3.58 -17.14 -21.72
N ALA A 4 3.64 -18.38 -21.23
CA ALA A 4 2.45 -19.16 -20.92
C ALA A 4 1.60 -18.56 -19.76
N PRO A 5 2.19 -18.08 -18.65
CA PRO A 5 1.44 -17.38 -17.60
C PRO A 5 0.78 -16.08 -18.05
N LEU A 6 1.43 -15.31 -18.92
CA LEU A 6 0.87 -14.05 -19.44
C LEU A 6 -0.32 -14.31 -20.37
N ILE A 7 -0.20 -15.30 -21.25
CA ILE A 7 -1.30 -15.74 -22.12
C ILE A 7 -2.48 -16.23 -21.27
N LEU A 8 -2.21 -17.00 -20.21
CA LEU A 8 -3.25 -17.43 -19.27
C LEU A 8 -3.97 -16.24 -18.62
N SER A 9 -3.23 -15.19 -18.24
CA SER A 9 -3.84 -13.98 -17.64
C SER A 9 -4.80 -13.28 -18.59
N LEU A 10 -4.44 -13.21 -19.88
CA LEU A 10 -5.29 -12.63 -20.92
C LEU A 10 -6.50 -13.51 -21.21
N GLN A 11 -6.33 -14.84 -21.25
CA GLN A 11 -7.44 -15.77 -21.39
C GLN A 11 -8.46 -15.60 -20.26
N VAL A 12 -8.01 -15.53 -19.00
CA VAL A 12 -8.90 -15.29 -17.85
C VAL A 12 -9.63 -13.96 -18.01
N GLN A 13 -8.93 -12.88 -18.36
CA GLN A 13 -9.53 -11.56 -18.56
C GLN A 13 -10.61 -11.56 -19.66
N ILE A 14 -10.34 -12.23 -20.79
CA ILE A 14 -11.28 -12.34 -21.90
C ILE A 14 -12.49 -13.17 -21.49
N LEU A 15 -12.28 -14.32 -20.84
CA LEU A 15 -13.37 -15.18 -20.36
C LEU A 15 -14.28 -14.46 -19.37
N VAL A 16 -13.70 -13.73 -18.41
CA VAL A 16 -14.47 -12.94 -17.44
C VAL A 16 -15.23 -11.81 -18.12
N THR A 17 -14.61 -11.12 -19.07
CA THR A 17 -15.28 -10.04 -19.82
C THR A 17 -16.45 -10.56 -20.63
N PHE A 18 -16.29 -11.68 -21.34
CA PHE A 18 -17.41 -12.32 -22.05
C PHE A 18 -18.50 -12.77 -21.09
N LEU A 19 -18.15 -13.46 -20.00
CA LEU A 19 -19.11 -13.93 -19.02
C LEU A 19 -19.92 -12.79 -18.40
N CYS A 20 -19.31 -11.63 -18.13
CA CYS A 20 -20.04 -10.46 -17.64
C CYS A 20 -21.00 -9.90 -18.69
N SER A 21 -20.64 -9.95 -19.97
CA SER A 21 -21.44 -9.38 -21.07
C SER A 21 -22.60 -10.25 -21.57
N PHE A 22 -22.54 -11.58 -21.44
CA PHE A 22 -23.61 -12.47 -21.90
C PHE A 22 -24.80 -12.51 -20.93
N GLU A 23 -26.03 -12.68 -21.43
CA GLU A 23 -27.22 -12.83 -20.59
C GLU A 23 -27.25 -14.21 -19.90
N GLU A 24 -26.93 -15.27 -20.64
CA GLU A 24 -26.82 -16.63 -20.12
C GLU A 24 -25.48 -16.85 -19.43
N LYS A 25 -25.53 -17.34 -18.18
CA LYS A 25 -24.35 -17.52 -17.30
C LYS A 25 -23.97 -19.00 -17.13
N GLU A 26 -24.23 -19.84 -18.14
CA GLU A 26 -23.96 -21.29 -18.10
C GLU A 26 -22.48 -21.61 -17.82
N PHE A 27 -21.57 -20.75 -18.28
CA PHE A 27 -20.12 -20.92 -18.11
C PHE A 27 -19.57 -20.32 -16.80
N LEU A 28 -20.42 -19.89 -15.86
CA LEU A 28 -19.99 -19.27 -14.60
C LEU A 28 -19.02 -20.16 -13.81
N ILE A 29 -19.37 -21.44 -13.58
CA ILE A 29 -18.56 -22.36 -12.77
C ILE A 29 -17.20 -22.64 -13.45
N PRO A 30 -17.14 -23.05 -14.73
CA PRO A 30 -15.86 -23.28 -15.42
C PRO A 30 -14.94 -22.04 -15.42
N VAL A 31 -15.51 -20.85 -15.65
CA VAL A 31 -14.73 -19.60 -15.64
C VAL A 31 -14.25 -19.27 -14.23
N LEU A 32 -15.06 -19.49 -13.20
CA LEU A 32 -14.70 -19.28 -11.81
C LEU A 32 -13.57 -20.23 -11.37
N GLU A 33 -13.69 -21.52 -11.67
CA GLU A 33 -12.64 -22.52 -11.40
C GLU A 33 -11.33 -22.17 -12.09
N LYS A 34 -11.39 -21.77 -13.36
CA LYS A 34 -10.21 -21.32 -14.12
C LYS A 34 -9.56 -20.09 -13.47
N THR A 35 -10.38 -19.14 -13.03
CA THR A 35 -9.92 -17.90 -12.40
C THR A 35 -9.29 -18.18 -11.04
N ILE A 36 -9.92 -18.98 -10.19
CA ILE A 36 -9.38 -19.40 -8.89
C ILE A 36 -8.08 -20.18 -9.08
N SER A 37 -8.04 -21.14 -10.02
CA SER A 37 -6.82 -21.91 -10.32
C SER A 37 -5.68 -21.01 -10.80
N ALA A 38 -5.97 -19.97 -11.59
CA ALA A 38 -4.98 -18.99 -12.02
C ALA A 38 -4.48 -18.10 -10.88
N THR A 39 -5.34 -17.77 -9.90
CA THR A 39 -4.92 -17.01 -8.70
C THR A 39 -4.00 -17.78 -7.78
N VAL A 40 -4.10 -19.11 -7.73
CA VAL A 40 -3.26 -19.99 -6.90
C VAL A 40 -2.22 -20.74 -7.75
N TYR A 41 -1.89 -20.21 -8.92
CA TYR A 41 -0.98 -20.88 -9.86
C TYR A 41 0.37 -21.18 -9.21
N ARG A 42 0.75 -22.46 -9.11
CA ARG A 42 1.96 -22.88 -8.38
C ARG A 42 3.23 -22.33 -9.00
N TYR A 43 4.19 -21.98 -8.14
CA TYR A 43 5.55 -21.68 -8.61
C TYR A 43 6.21 -22.99 -9.03
N PRO A 44 6.82 -23.06 -10.23
CA PRO A 44 7.63 -24.21 -10.61
C PRO A 44 8.89 -24.30 -9.74
N ASP A 45 9.33 -25.52 -9.43
CA ASP A 45 10.51 -25.75 -8.58
C ASP A 45 11.77 -25.14 -9.22
N ASN A 46 12.60 -24.46 -8.42
CA ASN A 46 13.81 -23.72 -8.86
C ASN A 46 13.57 -22.68 -9.97
N SER A 47 12.50 -21.90 -9.87
CA SER A 47 12.19 -20.83 -10.83
C SER A 47 13.16 -19.65 -10.74
N LEU A 48 13.67 -19.21 -11.91
CA LEU A 48 14.36 -17.93 -12.08
C LEU A 48 13.46 -16.75 -11.63
N ASP A 49 14.06 -15.66 -11.13
CA ASP A 49 13.35 -14.49 -10.60
C ASP A 49 12.35 -13.89 -11.61
N ASP A 50 12.68 -13.89 -12.91
CA ASP A 50 11.80 -13.40 -13.97
C ASP A 50 10.50 -14.21 -14.09
N VAL A 51 10.58 -15.53 -13.90
CA VAL A 51 9.42 -16.44 -13.93
C VAL A 51 8.55 -16.23 -12.70
N VAL A 52 9.16 -16.04 -11.52
CA VAL A 52 8.44 -15.71 -10.29
C VAL A 52 7.66 -14.40 -10.46
N GLN A 53 8.28 -13.40 -11.08
CA GLN A 53 7.64 -12.11 -11.31
C GLN A 53 6.48 -12.21 -12.31
N THR A 54 6.62 -12.99 -13.38
CA THR A 54 5.51 -13.22 -14.33
C THR A 54 4.35 -13.97 -13.68
N ILE A 55 4.63 -14.95 -12.81
CA ILE A 55 3.58 -15.67 -12.07
C ILE A 55 2.90 -14.75 -11.06
N ARG A 56 3.64 -13.88 -10.36
CA ARG A 56 3.04 -12.87 -9.47
C ARG A 56 2.10 -11.94 -10.23
N GLU A 57 2.48 -11.52 -11.43
CA GLU A 57 1.64 -10.69 -12.28
C GLU A 57 0.37 -11.41 -12.76
N LEU A 58 0.49 -12.68 -13.17
CA LEU A 58 -0.66 -13.55 -13.46
C LEU A 58 -1.62 -13.61 -12.27
N ARG A 59 -1.13 -13.99 -11.08
CA ARG A 59 -1.96 -14.10 -9.88
C ARG A 59 -2.63 -12.77 -9.53
N ARG A 60 -1.91 -11.65 -9.67
CA ARG A 60 -2.42 -10.30 -9.43
C ARG A 60 -3.58 -9.97 -10.38
N ARG A 61 -3.42 -10.20 -11.69
CA ARG A 61 -4.45 -9.93 -12.71
C ARG A 61 -5.66 -10.83 -12.51
N SER A 62 -5.46 -12.14 -12.38
CA SER A 62 -6.56 -13.08 -12.13
C SER A 62 -7.31 -12.76 -10.84
N GLY A 63 -6.62 -12.28 -9.80
CA GLY A 63 -7.25 -11.86 -8.55
C GLY A 63 -8.08 -10.58 -8.71
N GLN A 64 -7.74 -9.68 -9.64
CA GLN A 64 -8.55 -8.52 -9.96
C GLN A 64 -9.83 -8.93 -10.72
N GLU A 65 -9.70 -9.84 -11.69
CA GLU A 65 -10.86 -10.37 -12.42
C GLU A 65 -11.79 -11.19 -11.52
N LEU A 66 -11.25 -11.93 -10.54
CA LEU A 66 -12.05 -12.63 -9.53
C LEU A 66 -12.92 -11.65 -8.72
N LEU A 67 -12.36 -10.51 -8.31
CA LEU A 67 -13.11 -9.48 -7.59
C LEU A 67 -14.12 -8.77 -8.50
N ARG A 68 -13.83 -8.66 -9.80
CA ARG A 68 -14.77 -8.14 -10.79
C ARG A 68 -15.97 -9.08 -10.95
N LEU A 69 -15.76 -10.39 -11.04
CA LEU A 69 -16.84 -11.39 -11.05
C LEU A 69 -17.74 -11.26 -9.81
N ALA A 70 -17.14 -11.10 -8.63
CA ALA A 70 -17.90 -10.90 -7.39
C ALA A 70 -18.78 -9.65 -7.45
N MET A 71 -18.25 -8.56 -8.02
CA MET A 71 -18.98 -7.31 -8.16
C MET A 71 -20.12 -7.45 -9.19
N GLU A 72 -19.89 -8.06 -10.35
CA GLU A 72 -20.92 -8.09 -11.42
C GLU A 72 -21.97 -9.18 -11.21
N LEU A 73 -21.62 -10.32 -10.61
CA LEU A 73 -22.46 -11.52 -10.53
C LEU A 73 -22.73 -11.98 -9.08
N SER A 74 -22.82 -11.03 -8.14
CA SER A 74 -22.96 -11.31 -6.71
C SER A 74 -24.14 -12.22 -6.36
N ASP A 75 -25.31 -12.00 -6.97
CA ASP A 75 -26.53 -12.78 -6.66
C ASP A 75 -26.41 -14.25 -7.08
N LEU A 76 -25.79 -14.51 -8.23
CA LEU A 76 -25.57 -15.88 -8.72
C LEU A 76 -24.51 -16.60 -7.88
N LEU A 77 -23.47 -15.89 -7.47
CA LEU A 77 -22.40 -16.42 -6.62
C LEU A 77 -22.88 -16.69 -5.19
N TRP A 78 -23.92 -15.99 -4.72
CA TRP A 78 -24.52 -16.23 -3.41
C TRP A 78 -25.08 -17.65 -3.27
N ASN A 79 -25.72 -18.16 -4.33
CA ASN A 79 -26.29 -19.52 -4.33
C ASN A 79 -25.24 -20.62 -4.09
N ILE A 80 -23.99 -20.37 -4.48
CA ILE A 80 -22.85 -21.29 -4.29
C ILE A 80 -21.90 -20.84 -3.18
N TYR A 81 -22.27 -19.81 -2.40
CA TYR A 81 -21.41 -19.22 -1.37
C TYR A 81 -20.86 -20.23 -0.36
N PRO A 82 -21.65 -21.17 0.22
CA PRO A 82 -21.11 -22.13 1.19
C PRO A 82 -20.04 -23.05 0.60
N GLN A 83 -20.17 -23.40 -0.68
CA GLN A 83 -19.19 -24.22 -1.40
C GLN A 83 -17.92 -23.41 -1.65
N LEU A 84 -18.06 -22.15 -2.07
CA LEU A 84 -16.94 -21.23 -2.30
C LEU A 84 -16.16 -20.95 -1.01
N GLU A 85 -16.86 -20.74 0.11
CA GLU A 85 -16.22 -20.52 1.41
C GLU A 85 -15.36 -21.72 1.80
N LYS A 86 -15.87 -22.93 1.65
CA LYS A 86 -15.13 -24.15 1.96
C LYS A 86 -13.87 -24.29 1.10
N ILE A 87 -13.99 -24.12 -0.22
CA ILE A 87 -12.86 -24.18 -1.16
C ILE A 87 -11.81 -23.13 -0.82
N ILE A 88 -12.24 -21.90 -0.53
CA ILE A 88 -11.35 -20.80 -0.16
C ILE A 88 -10.63 -21.09 1.17
N CYS A 89 -11.35 -21.59 2.18
CA CYS A 89 -10.73 -21.98 3.45
C CYS A 89 -9.68 -23.09 3.26
N GLU A 90 -9.95 -24.07 2.40
CA GLU A 90 -8.97 -25.11 2.06
C GLU A 90 -7.74 -24.54 1.33
N ILE A 91 -7.93 -23.56 0.43
CA ILE A 91 -6.83 -22.87 -0.26
C ILE A 91 -5.96 -22.09 0.73
N ILE A 92 -6.59 -21.31 1.62
CA ILE A 92 -5.91 -20.52 2.65
C ILE A 92 -5.06 -21.42 3.57
N ASN A 93 -5.62 -22.56 3.98
CA ASN A 93 -4.93 -23.53 4.82
C ASN A 93 -3.75 -24.22 4.13
N LYS A 94 -3.77 -24.34 2.78
CA LYS A 94 -2.70 -24.97 1.98
C LYS A 94 -1.50 -24.05 1.69
N LYS A 95 -1.32 -22.97 2.46
CA LYS A 95 -0.25 -21.96 2.33
C LYS A 95 -0.32 -21.13 1.03
N SER A 96 -1.48 -20.55 0.70
CA SER A 96 -1.52 -19.43 -0.25
C SER A 96 -0.83 -18.18 0.34
N SER A 97 -0.33 -17.30 -0.54
CA SER A 97 0.29 -16.03 -0.12
C SER A 97 -0.74 -15.16 0.59
N GLU A 98 -0.29 -14.33 1.54
CA GLU A 98 -1.16 -13.38 2.25
C GLU A 98 -1.91 -12.44 1.30
N ASN A 99 -1.28 -12.03 0.19
CA ASN A 99 -1.94 -11.21 -0.84
C ASN A 99 -3.12 -11.92 -1.50
N GLU A 100 -3.04 -13.23 -1.69
CA GLU A 100 -4.12 -14.04 -2.25
C GLU A 100 -5.20 -14.29 -1.19
N ASN A 101 -4.83 -14.52 0.06
CA ASN A 101 -5.78 -14.63 1.19
C ASN A 101 -6.65 -13.37 1.30
N ILE A 102 -6.04 -12.19 1.16
CA ILE A 102 -6.75 -10.92 1.12
C ILE A 102 -7.74 -10.88 -0.04
N VAL A 103 -7.32 -11.30 -1.24
CA VAL A 103 -8.19 -11.32 -2.43
C VAL A 103 -9.40 -12.22 -2.17
N PHE A 104 -9.19 -13.43 -1.66
CA PHE A 104 -10.29 -14.36 -1.40
C PHE A 104 -11.23 -13.90 -0.27
N ASN A 105 -10.69 -13.35 0.82
CA ASN A 105 -11.53 -12.76 1.86
C ASN A 105 -12.31 -11.55 1.35
N THR A 106 -11.72 -10.73 0.48
CA THR A 106 -12.42 -9.61 -0.18
C THR A 106 -13.48 -10.12 -1.15
N PHE A 107 -13.22 -11.21 -1.86
CA PHE A 107 -14.17 -11.86 -2.76
C PHE A 107 -15.41 -12.34 -2.00
N LEU A 108 -15.22 -13.07 -0.89
CA LEU A 108 -16.31 -13.51 -0.02
C LEU A 108 -17.09 -12.34 0.59
N LEU A 109 -16.39 -11.25 0.96
CA LEU A 109 -17.05 -10.04 1.44
C LEU A 109 -17.98 -9.47 0.37
N ILE A 110 -17.47 -9.26 -0.85
CA ILE A 110 -18.23 -8.62 -1.92
C ILE A 110 -19.52 -9.38 -2.19
N ILE A 111 -19.45 -10.72 -2.29
CA ILE A 111 -20.64 -11.53 -2.52
C ILE A 111 -21.64 -11.35 -1.38
N SER A 112 -21.19 -11.46 -0.11
CA SER A 112 -22.08 -11.36 1.06
C SER A 112 -22.74 -10.00 1.23
N GLN A 113 -22.08 -8.91 0.81
CA GLN A 113 -22.56 -7.55 1.02
C GLN A 113 -23.40 -7.04 -0.16
N LYS A 114 -23.08 -7.47 -1.39
CA LYS A 114 -23.76 -7.00 -2.60
C LYS A 114 -24.98 -7.85 -2.97
N SER A 115 -25.05 -9.12 -2.55
CA SER A 115 -26.24 -9.93 -2.84
C SER A 115 -27.49 -9.38 -2.13
N THR A 116 -28.66 -9.80 -2.62
CA THR A 116 -29.99 -9.47 -2.07
C THR A 116 -30.27 -10.11 -0.70
N ASN A 117 -29.32 -10.00 0.24
CA ASN A 117 -29.39 -10.52 1.59
C ASN A 117 -30.11 -9.56 2.54
N THR A 118 -30.63 -10.11 3.65
CA THR A 118 -31.17 -9.31 4.75
C THR A 118 -30.06 -8.53 5.46
N GLN A 119 -30.42 -7.41 6.11
CA GLN A 119 -29.44 -6.57 6.81
C GLN A 119 -28.69 -7.33 7.92
N ASP A 120 -29.37 -8.22 8.63
CA ASP A 120 -28.77 -9.01 9.72
C ASP A 120 -27.73 -10.02 9.20
N GLU A 121 -27.99 -10.66 8.06
CA GLU A 121 -27.03 -11.53 7.39
C GLU A 121 -25.80 -10.74 6.92
N LYS A 122 -26.01 -9.56 6.32
CA LYS A 122 -24.89 -8.68 5.91
C LYS A 122 -24.01 -8.32 7.11
N VAL A 123 -24.59 -8.01 8.27
CA VAL A 123 -23.84 -7.72 9.50
C VAL A 123 -23.07 -8.93 9.99
N TYR A 124 -23.69 -10.12 10.03
CA TYR A 124 -23.05 -11.35 10.49
C TYR A 124 -21.81 -11.70 9.64
N TYR A 125 -21.96 -11.75 8.32
CA TYR A 125 -20.84 -12.09 7.42
C TYR A 125 -19.75 -11.01 7.42
N PHE A 126 -20.13 -9.74 7.56
CA PHE A 126 -19.15 -8.66 7.73
C PHE A 126 -18.30 -8.89 8.98
N GLN A 127 -18.93 -9.10 10.14
CA GLN A 127 -18.23 -9.35 11.40
C GLN A 127 -17.37 -10.61 11.33
N TYR A 128 -17.88 -11.69 10.73
CA TYR A 128 -17.15 -12.94 10.57
C TYR A 128 -15.86 -12.76 9.76
N ILE A 129 -15.89 -12.03 8.64
CA ILE A 129 -14.70 -11.81 7.81
C ILE A 129 -13.75 -10.77 8.44
N ILE A 130 -14.30 -9.69 9.01
CA ILE A 130 -13.51 -8.66 9.70
C ILE A 130 -12.77 -9.25 10.90
N THR A 131 -13.39 -10.13 11.68
CA THR A 131 -12.74 -10.75 12.85
C THR A 131 -11.47 -11.48 12.44
N LYS A 132 -11.47 -12.23 11.32
CA LYS A 132 -10.26 -12.88 10.78
C LYS A 132 -9.14 -11.86 10.47
N LEU A 133 -9.49 -10.69 9.94
CA LEU A 133 -8.52 -9.62 9.65
C LEU A 133 -8.01 -8.94 10.92
N VAL A 134 -8.90 -8.68 11.88
CA VAL A 134 -8.57 -8.08 13.18
C VAL A 134 -7.70 -9.02 14.00
N ASP A 135 -7.96 -10.34 13.99
CA ASP A 135 -7.12 -11.33 14.66
C ASP A 135 -5.72 -11.38 14.06
N THR A 136 -5.64 -11.32 12.73
CA THR A 136 -4.35 -11.22 12.02
C THR A 136 -3.60 -9.94 12.44
N TRP A 137 -4.32 -8.81 12.56
CA TRP A 137 -3.76 -7.53 13.01
C TRP A 137 -3.31 -7.58 14.49
N ASN A 138 -4.09 -8.20 15.37
CA ASN A 138 -3.75 -8.38 16.78
C ASN A 138 -2.49 -9.24 16.94
N LYS A 139 -2.37 -10.29 16.13
CA LYS A 139 -1.20 -11.16 16.12
C LYS A 139 0.05 -10.39 15.72
N THR A 140 0.00 -9.57 14.67
CA THR A 140 1.15 -8.75 14.25
C THR A 140 1.48 -7.66 15.29
N LYS A 141 0.46 -6.99 15.83
CA LYS A 141 0.63 -5.99 16.90
C LYS A 141 1.32 -6.58 18.13
N SER A 142 0.92 -7.77 18.55
CA SER A 142 1.48 -8.46 19.71
C SER A 142 2.89 -8.95 19.48
N MET A 143 3.19 -9.44 18.26
CA MET A 143 4.54 -9.92 17.92
C MET A 143 5.59 -8.82 17.89
N PHE A 144 5.21 -7.60 17.54
CA PHE A 144 6.17 -6.55 17.21
C PHE A 144 6.00 -5.24 17.99
N ASN A 145 5.06 -5.18 18.94
CA ASN A 145 4.78 -3.99 19.74
C ASN A 145 4.82 -2.67 18.93
N LEU A 146 3.94 -2.59 17.92
CA LEU A 146 3.89 -1.51 16.92
C LEU A 146 3.65 -0.10 17.51
N ALA A 147 3.40 0.00 18.82
CA ALA A 147 3.32 1.26 19.55
C ALA A 147 4.70 1.87 19.85
N THR A 148 5.78 1.08 19.79
CA THR A 148 7.14 1.52 20.14
C THR A 148 8.05 1.57 18.91
N PHE A 149 9.01 2.48 18.93
CA PHE A 149 10.01 2.61 17.87
C PHE A 149 10.87 1.34 17.77
N ASP A 150 11.32 0.80 18.90
CA ASP A 150 12.13 -0.42 18.94
C ASP A 150 11.36 -1.63 18.39
N GLY A 151 10.09 -1.79 18.76
CA GLY A 151 9.23 -2.83 18.20
C GLY A 151 9.07 -2.71 16.68
N PHE A 152 8.97 -1.49 16.15
CA PHE A 152 8.95 -1.25 14.70
C PHE A 152 10.31 -1.55 14.02
N PHE A 153 11.44 -1.31 14.69
CA PHE A 153 12.77 -1.66 14.19
C PHE A 153 12.99 -3.18 14.16
N ASP A 154 12.50 -3.88 15.18
CA ASP A 154 12.50 -5.34 15.27
C ASP A 154 11.57 -5.96 14.22
N PHE A 155 10.42 -5.33 13.98
CA PHE A 155 9.49 -5.68 12.92
C PHE A 155 10.09 -5.57 11.51
N LEU A 156 10.87 -4.53 11.25
CA LEU A 156 11.62 -4.41 10.00
C LEU A 156 12.77 -5.41 9.93
N GLY A 157 13.10 -6.05 11.05
CA GLY A 157 14.26 -6.93 11.23
C GLY A 157 15.59 -6.20 11.06
N LEU A 158 15.58 -4.87 11.17
CA LEU A 158 16.79 -4.04 11.09
C LEU A 158 17.74 -4.34 12.25
N GLN A 159 17.21 -4.69 13.42
CA GLN A 159 18.03 -5.09 14.56
C GLN A 159 18.81 -6.37 14.25
N LYS A 160 18.15 -7.39 13.70
CA LYS A 160 18.79 -8.63 13.25
C LYS A 160 19.80 -8.38 12.13
N ILE A 161 19.46 -7.55 11.14
CA ILE A 161 20.40 -7.14 10.08
C ILE A 161 21.63 -6.45 10.67
N THR A 162 21.43 -5.52 11.61
CA THR A 162 22.52 -4.76 12.22
C THR A 162 23.40 -5.67 13.09
N GLN A 163 22.80 -6.61 13.80
CA GLN A 163 23.54 -7.62 14.57
C GLN A 163 24.35 -8.53 13.64
N TYR A 164 23.75 -9.05 12.57
CA TYR A 164 24.48 -9.84 11.59
C TYR A 164 25.59 -9.03 10.90
N ILE A 165 25.33 -7.78 10.51
CA ILE A 165 26.36 -6.90 9.95
C ILE A 165 27.46 -6.65 10.98
N ARG A 166 27.13 -6.44 12.26
CA ARG A 166 28.15 -6.31 13.32
C ARG A 166 28.95 -7.59 13.46
N GLU A 167 28.31 -8.75 13.63
CA GLU A 167 28.99 -10.04 13.78
C GLU A 167 29.82 -10.41 12.54
N TYR A 168 29.31 -10.16 11.34
CA TYR A 168 30.02 -10.32 10.06
C TYR A 168 31.18 -9.34 9.94
N ILE A 169 31.00 -8.05 10.28
CA ILE A 169 32.08 -7.06 10.27
C ILE A 169 33.14 -7.39 11.32
N PHE A 170 32.76 -7.84 12.52
CA PHE A 170 33.69 -8.20 13.61
C PHE A 170 34.44 -9.51 13.30
N SER A 171 33.77 -10.53 12.76
CA SER A 171 34.41 -11.79 12.34
C SER A 171 35.29 -11.62 11.11
N ASN A 172 34.88 -10.80 10.14
CA ASN A 172 35.67 -10.51 8.95
C ASN A 172 36.64 -9.34 9.12
N LEU A 173 36.65 -8.61 10.25
CA LEU A 173 37.71 -7.65 10.58
C LEU A 173 39.05 -8.36 10.79
N LEU A 174 39.03 -9.59 11.32
CA LEU A 174 40.21 -10.46 11.35
C LEU A 174 40.66 -10.90 9.95
N VAL A 175 39.73 -10.96 8.98
CA VAL A 175 40.01 -11.35 7.58
C VAL A 175 40.38 -10.13 6.72
N LYS A 176 39.88 -8.93 7.02
CA LYS A 176 40.22 -7.68 6.30
C LYS A 176 41.67 -7.27 6.47
N VAL A 177 42.27 -7.53 7.65
CA VAL A 177 43.72 -7.40 7.84
C VAL A 177 44.52 -8.33 6.90
N ILE A 178 43.93 -9.43 6.45
CA ILE A 178 44.57 -10.36 5.48
C ILE A 178 44.31 -9.90 4.03
N ILE A 179 43.14 -9.32 3.74
CA ILE A 179 42.70 -8.94 2.38
C ILE A 179 43.21 -7.56 1.93
N GLU A 180 43.70 -6.69 2.82
CA GLU A 180 44.42 -5.45 2.44
C GLU A 180 45.65 -5.71 1.52
N SER A 181 46.05 -6.98 1.34
CA SER A 181 47.05 -7.38 0.36
C SER A 181 46.56 -7.45 -1.10
N LYS A 182 45.25 -7.40 -1.41
CA LYS A 182 44.77 -7.48 -2.81
C LYS A 182 43.50 -6.66 -3.09
N ASN A 183 43.71 -5.52 -3.74
CA ASN A 183 42.84 -4.84 -4.71
C ASN A 183 41.40 -5.35 -4.86
N ILE A 184 40.43 -4.58 -4.36
CA ILE A 184 39.06 -4.59 -4.91
C ILE A 184 38.60 -3.14 -5.07
N HIS A 185 38.51 -2.70 -6.32
CA HIS A 185 37.81 -1.49 -6.72
C HIS A 185 36.34 -1.85 -7.01
N SER A 186 35.42 -1.04 -6.50
CA SER A 186 33.96 -1.00 -6.75
C SER A 186 33.04 -1.84 -5.85
N VAL A 187 31.95 -1.20 -5.43
CA VAL A 187 30.95 -1.62 -4.41
C VAL A 187 29.88 -2.57 -4.99
N GLN A 188 29.92 -2.87 -6.29
CA GLN A 188 28.86 -3.59 -7.01
C GLN A 188 28.86 -5.12 -6.79
N ASP A 189 29.92 -5.69 -6.21
CA ASP A 189 30.07 -7.15 -6.04
C ASP A 189 29.43 -7.74 -4.76
N LEU A 190 28.79 -6.92 -3.92
CA LEU A 190 28.22 -7.36 -2.64
C LEU A 190 26.93 -8.20 -2.79
N ASN A 191 26.20 -8.07 -3.89
CA ASN A 191 24.84 -8.63 -3.99
C ASN A 191 24.77 -10.11 -4.40
N THR A 192 25.85 -10.75 -4.83
CA THR A 192 25.75 -12.13 -5.37
C THR A 192 26.84 -13.11 -4.95
N LYS A 193 27.93 -12.70 -4.29
CA LYS A 193 29.05 -13.62 -3.97
C LYS A 193 29.46 -13.78 -2.50
N TYR A 194 28.96 -12.98 -1.56
CA TYR A 194 29.54 -12.91 -0.19
C TYR A 194 28.56 -13.03 0.99
N LEU A 195 27.33 -13.52 0.78
CA LEU A 195 26.44 -13.90 1.89
C LEU A 195 26.69 -15.35 2.30
N ASP A 196 27.23 -15.51 3.50
CA ASP A 196 27.36 -16.77 4.22
C ASP A 196 25.98 -17.38 4.56
N ILE A 197 25.99 -18.63 5.00
CA ILE A 197 24.76 -19.42 5.24
C ILE A 197 23.82 -18.72 6.23
N GLN A 198 24.38 -18.06 7.25
CA GLN A 198 23.62 -17.28 8.23
C GLN A 198 22.98 -16.04 7.60
N GLY A 199 23.69 -15.32 6.72
CA GLY A 199 23.15 -14.19 5.99
C GLY A 199 21.99 -14.58 5.06
N LYS A 200 22.09 -15.72 4.37
CA LYS A 200 20.98 -16.25 3.53
C LYS A 200 19.77 -16.63 4.38
N GLN A 201 19.96 -17.31 5.51
CA GLN A 201 18.88 -17.65 6.45
C GLN A 201 18.20 -16.38 6.98
N LEU A 202 18.98 -15.36 7.35
CA LEU A 202 18.46 -14.08 7.80
C LEU A 202 17.65 -13.37 6.71
N VAL A 203 18.14 -13.36 5.47
CA VAL A 203 17.37 -12.80 4.33
C VAL A 203 16.04 -13.53 4.14
N ASP A 204 16.01 -14.86 4.29
CA ASP A 204 14.78 -15.63 4.14
C ASP A 204 13.82 -15.44 5.33
N GLU A 205 14.32 -15.37 6.57
CA GLU A 205 13.54 -14.95 7.74
C GLU A 205 12.92 -13.56 7.54
N LEU A 206 13.71 -12.59 7.06
CA LEU A 206 13.23 -11.24 6.78
C LEU A 206 12.21 -11.21 5.65
N LYS A 207 12.35 -12.07 4.62
CA LYS A 207 11.33 -12.20 3.58
C LYS A 207 10.02 -12.71 4.17
N GLU A 208 10.05 -13.67 5.10
CA GLU A 208 8.83 -14.14 5.78
C GLU A 208 8.22 -13.05 6.69
N ILE A 209 9.03 -12.34 7.48
CA ILE A 209 8.56 -11.21 8.30
C ILE A 209 7.98 -10.10 7.41
N ARG A 210 8.60 -9.83 6.25
CA ARG A 210 8.10 -8.88 5.24
C ARG A 210 6.79 -9.31 4.60
N LYS A 211 6.46 -10.61 4.54
CA LYS A 211 5.13 -11.07 4.12
C LYS A 211 4.10 -10.63 5.16
N MET A 212 4.38 -10.88 6.44
CA MET A 212 3.54 -10.45 7.58
C MET A 212 3.44 -8.93 7.75
N PHE A 213 4.28 -8.16 7.05
CA PHE A 213 4.32 -6.70 7.13
C PHE A 213 3.02 -6.02 6.69
N TRP A 214 2.12 -6.76 6.01
CA TRP A 214 1.11 -6.14 5.17
C TRP A 214 -0.40 -6.32 5.46
N PRO A 215 -0.85 -6.48 6.73
CA PRO A 215 -2.26 -6.31 7.08
C PRO A 215 -2.86 -4.98 6.59
N ILE A 216 -2.07 -3.89 6.49
CA ILE A 216 -2.54 -2.57 6.04
C ILE A 216 -3.06 -2.59 4.59
N ARG A 217 -2.33 -3.20 3.64
CA ARG A 217 -2.81 -3.28 2.22
C ARG A 217 -4.03 -4.18 2.15
N GLY A 218 -4.04 -5.26 2.92
CA GLY A 218 -5.18 -6.17 2.98
C GLY A 218 -6.43 -5.47 3.45
N PHE A 219 -6.31 -4.81 4.59
CA PHE A 219 -7.35 -4.03 5.21
C PHE A 219 -7.82 -2.87 4.33
N ARG A 220 -6.88 -2.10 3.75
CA ARG A 220 -7.22 -1.02 2.80
C ARG A 220 -7.96 -1.56 1.59
N LYS A 221 -7.48 -2.65 0.98
CA LYS A 221 -8.14 -3.24 -0.19
C LYS A 221 -9.58 -3.67 0.16
N PHE A 222 -9.75 -4.33 1.30
CA PHE A 222 -11.07 -4.70 1.79
C PHE A 222 -11.98 -3.47 1.98
N ALA A 223 -11.48 -2.43 2.66
CA ALA A 223 -12.20 -1.17 2.87
C ALA A 223 -12.59 -0.51 1.54
N ASP A 224 -11.65 -0.41 0.57
CA ASP A 224 -11.89 0.19 -0.74
C ASP A 224 -13.01 -0.53 -1.52
N TYR A 225 -13.05 -1.87 -1.49
CA TYR A 225 -14.11 -2.63 -2.15
C TYR A 225 -15.45 -2.51 -1.43
N HIS A 226 -15.46 -2.54 -0.10
CA HIS A 226 -16.69 -2.34 0.67
C HIS A 226 -17.28 -0.95 0.43
N LEU A 227 -16.44 0.09 0.38
CA LEU A 227 -16.85 1.46 0.05
C LEU A 227 -17.40 1.56 -1.38
N LYS A 228 -16.82 0.84 -2.34
CA LYS A 228 -17.38 0.76 -3.70
C LYS A 228 -18.78 0.16 -3.68
N ILE A 229 -19.02 -0.92 -2.93
CA ILE A 229 -20.35 -1.53 -2.80
C ILE A 229 -21.35 -0.51 -2.23
N ILE A 230 -20.99 0.18 -1.14
CA ILE A 230 -21.82 1.23 -0.54
C ILE A 230 -22.16 2.32 -1.56
N SER A 231 -21.19 2.74 -2.39
CA SER A 231 -21.43 3.76 -3.42
C SER A 231 -22.37 3.31 -4.54
N PHE A 232 -22.44 2.00 -4.85
CA PHE A 232 -23.38 1.48 -5.85
C PHE A 232 -24.81 1.39 -5.33
N GLU A 233 -25.00 1.17 -4.03
CA GLU A 233 -26.34 0.96 -3.46
C GLU A 233 -27.16 2.26 -3.32
N ASN A 234 -26.57 3.46 -3.50
CA ASN A 234 -27.16 4.82 -3.50
C ASN A 234 -28.07 5.22 -2.32
N ASN A 235 -28.51 4.27 -1.51
CA ASN A 235 -29.29 4.46 -0.31
C ASN A 235 -28.32 4.66 0.85
N ASN A 236 -28.64 5.62 1.71
CA ASN A 236 -27.92 5.96 2.93
C ASN A 236 -27.81 4.75 3.87
N ASN A 237 -26.92 3.81 3.56
CA ASN A 237 -26.60 2.66 4.38
C ASN A 237 -25.66 3.11 5.51
N ASN A 238 -26.11 4.10 6.28
CA ASN A 238 -25.52 4.52 7.55
C ASN A 238 -25.28 3.31 8.46
N CYS A 239 -26.10 2.27 8.35
CA CYS A 239 -25.92 1.01 9.06
C CYS A 239 -24.62 0.29 8.70
N LEU A 240 -24.30 0.15 7.41
CA LEU A 240 -23.05 -0.49 6.95
C LEU A 240 -21.81 0.35 7.28
N LEU A 241 -21.93 1.69 7.24
CA LEU A 241 -20.85 2.58 7.67
C LEU A 241 -20.58 2.49 9.18
N LYS A 242 -21.62 2.34 10.00
CA LYS A 242 -21.48 2.15 11.45
C LYS A 242 -20.71 0.88 11.82
N LEU A 243 -20.77 -0.17 11.01
CA LEU A 243 -20.00 -1.40 11.26
C LEU A 243 -18.48 -1.13 11.28
N TRP A 244 -18.05 -0.13 10.50
CA TRP A 244 -16.65 0.27 10.43
C TRP A 244 -16.21 1.16 11.59
N GLU A 245 -17.11 1.78 12.35
CA GLU A 245 -16.75 2.69 13.45
C GLU A 245 -15.84 2.00 14.48
N SER A 246 -16.23 0.81 14.95
CA SER A 246 -15.43 0.03 15.91
C SER A 246 -14.06 -0.39 15.34
N VAL A 247 -14.04 -0.80 14.07
CA VAL A 247 -12.84 -1.33 13.40
C VAL A 247 -11.84 -0.21 13.12
N ILE A 248 -12.33 0.95 12.65
CA ILE A 248 -11.51 2.14 12.40
C ILE A 248 -10.88 2.60 13.71
N ASN A 249 -11.67 2.73 14.78
CA ASN A 249 -11.17 3.21 16.06
C ASN A 249 -10.10 2.27 16.65
N PHE A 250 -10.19 0.98 16.35
CA PHE A 250 -9.20 -0.02 16.74
C PHE A 250 -7.88 0.10 15.95
N ILE A 251 -7.94 0.26 14.62
CA ILE A 251 -6.76 0.18 13.73
C ILE A 251 -6.08 1.53 13.51
N LEU A 252 -6.85 2.63 13.58
CA LEU A 252 -6.38 3.97 13.25
C LEU A 252 -5.17 4.43 14.11
N PRO A 253 -5.13 4.22 15.44
CA PRO A 253 -3.97 4.57 16.25
C PRO A 253 -2.69 3.85 15.79
N ASP A 254 -2.80 2.56 15.45
CA ASP A 254 -1.68 1.76 14.99
C ASP A 254 -1.17 2.27 13.63
N ILE A 255 -2.06 2.69 12.73
CA ILE A 255 -1.68 3.26 11.44
C ILE A 255 -0.95 4.59 11.62
N PHE A 256 -1.40 5.46 12.53
CA PHE A 256 -0.69 6.71 12.83
C PHE A 256 0.71 6.46 13.41
N ASN A 257 0.84 5.51 14.34
CA ASN A 257 2.15 5.10 14.89
C ASN A 257 3.06 4.55 13.79
N ILE A 258 2.54 3.67 12.92
CA ILE A 258 3.29 3.13 11.80
C ILE A 258 3.74 4.24 10.87
N ILE A 259 2.90 5.23 10.55
CA ILE A 259 3.29 6.35 9.69
C ILE A 259 4.38 7.19 10.34
N ARG A 260 4.26 7.47 11.65
CA ARG A 260 5.26 8.20 12.42
C ARG A 260 6.62 7.51 12.38
N PHE A 261 6.66 6.18 12.56
CA PHE A 261 7.91 5.41 12.53
C PHE A 261 8.43 5.13 11.11
N LYS A 262 7.53 4.93 10.15
CA LYS A 262 7.83 4.58 8.74
C LYS A 262 8.15 5.79 7.87
N LYS A 263 8.16 7.01 8.40
CA LYS A 263 8.56 8.21 7.66
C LYS A 263 9.95 8.09 7.02
N LEU A 264 10.82 7.22 7.55
CA LEU A 264 12.13 6.85 7.01
C LEU A 264 12.10 5.84 5.83
N TRP A 265 10.96 5.19 5.57
CA TRP A 265 10.80 4.11 4.59
C TRP A 265 9.54 4.38 3.73
N SER A 266 9.66 5.36 2.82
CA SER A 266 8.63 5.86 1.92
C SER A 266 7.87 4.75 1.19
N ASN A 267 6.67 4.39 1.65
CA ASN A 267 5.77 3.52 0.89
C ASN A 267 4.36 4.10 0.88
N ASN A 268 3.91 4.53 -0.30
CA ASN A 268 2.65 5.28 -0.52
C ASN A 268 1.41 4.59 0.05
N SER A 269 1.45 3.28 0.29
CA SER A 269 0.32 2.51 0.82
C SER A 269 -0.22 2.97 2.18
N SER A 270 0.60 3.49 3.09
CA SER A 270 0.12 3.96 4.41
C SER A 270 -0.61 5.30 4.28
N TYR A 271 -0.06 6.21 3.48
CA TYR A 271 -0.70 7.48 3.12
C TYR A 271 -2.03 7.27 2.39
N MET A 272 -2.04 6.33 1.44
CA MET A 272 -3.26 5.89 0.74
C MET A 272 -4.32 5.34 1.69
N SER A 273 -3.93 4.68 2.79
CA SER A 273 -4.88 4.10 3.73
C SER A 273 -5.66 5.18 4.48
N ILE A 274 -4.97 6.26 4.92
CA ILE A 274 -5.63 7.43 5.52
C ILE A 274 -6.62 8.05 4.51
N GLY A 275 -6.17 8.28 3.27
CA GLY A 275 -7.03 8.83 2.23
C GLY A 275 -8.24 7.94 1.93
N SER A 276 -8.06 6.62 1.89
CA SER A 276 -9.18 5.67 1.75
C SER A 276 -10.16 5.76 2.92
N PHE A 277 -9.70 5.96 4.16
CA PHE A 277 -10.59 6.03 5.32
C PHE A 277 -11.42 7.31 5.40
N SER A 278 -10.99 8.38 4.74
CA SER A 278 -11.81 9.60 4.61
C SER A 278 -13.19 9.33 3.98
N ASN A 279 -13.30 8.26 3.16
CA ASN A 279 -14.57 7.83 2.56
C ASN A 279 -15.61 7.35 3.57
N PHE A 280 -15.21 6.97 4.79
CA PHE A 280 -16.15 6.54 5.84
C PHE A 280 -16.88 7.73 6.50
N GLY A 281 -16.56 8.96 6.11
CA GLY A 281 -17.28 10.16 6.52
C GLY A 281 -17.30 10.31 8.05
N SER A 282 -18.48 10.52 8.63
CA SER A 282 -18.64 10.80 10.07
C SER A 282 -18.00 9.74 10.97
N CYS A 283 -17.94 8.47 10.58
CA CYS A 283 -17.31 7.41 11.38
C CYS A 283 -15.80 7.64 11.55
N PHE A 284 -15.15 8.27 10.57
CA PHE A 284 -13.74 8.63 10.63
C PHE A 284 -13.52 9.99 11.31
N TYR A 285 -14.25 11.03 10.89
CA TYR A 285 -14.06 12.42 11.39
C TYR A 285 -14.54 12.65 12.83
N LYS A 286 -15.41 11.79 13.37
CA LYS A 286 -15.85 11.83 14.77
C LYS A 286 -14.72 11.47 15.76
N ASN A 287 -13.63 10.85 15.29
CA ASN A 287 -12.56 10.42 16.17
C ASN A 287 -11.93 11.58 16.94
N PRO A 288 -11.77 11.44 18.27
CA PRO A 288 -11.14 12.48 19.07
C PRO A 288 -9.68 12.65 18.64
N ASN A 289 -9.21 13.89 18.60
CA ASN A 289 -7.82 14.25 18.26
C ASN A 289 -7.37 13.82 16.85
N LEU A 290 -8.30 13.55 15.92
CA LEU A 290 -7.95 13.13 14.56
C LEU A 290 -6.97 14.11 13.87
N ILE A 291 -7.26 15.41 13.94
CA ILE A 291 -6.42 16.46 13.33
C ILE A 291 -5.02 16.44 13.92
N GLN A 292 -4.91 16.37 15.25
CA GLN A 292 -3.64 16.35 15.96
C GLN A 292 -2.82 15.12 15.53
N ASN A 293 -3.43 13.95 15.50
CA ASN A 293 -2.78 12.71 15.06
C ASN A 293 -2.31 12.80 13.59
N ILE A 294 -3.09 13.41 12.70
CA ILE A 294 -2.70 13.64 11.31
C ILE A 294 -1.50 14.59 11.22
N ILE A 295 -1.53 15.71 11.95
CA ILE A 295 -0.43 16.68 11.97
C ILE A 295 0.84 16.05 12.53
N GLU A 296 0.76 15.38 13.67
CA GLU A 296 1.92 14.75 14.30
C GLU A 296 2.49 13.59 13.47
N SER A 297 1.63 12.78 12.85
CA SER A 297 2.08 11.62 12.05
C SER A 297 2.66 12.02 10.69
N LEU A 298 2.02 12.94 9.96
CA LEU A 298 2.45 13.34 8.62
C LEU A 298 3.50 14.45 8.65
N PHE A 299 3.38 15.39 9.58
CA PHE A 299 4.06 16.69 9.55
C PHE A 299 4.95 17.00 10.77
N SER A 300 5.30 16.02 11.62
CA SER A 300 6.25 16.23 12.74
C SER A 300 7.65 16.68 12.27
N ASP A 301 8.30 15.91 11.39
CA ASP A 301 9.57 16.29 10.76
C ASP A 301 9.37 16.72 9.30
N ILE A 302 8.91 17.95 9.07
CA ILE A 302 8.65 18.47 7.71
C ILE A 302 9.93 18.69 6.90
N LYS A 303 11.00 19.12 7.59
CA LYS A 303 12.25 19.56 6.96
C LYS A 303 13.02 18.42 6.29
N SER A 304 12.94 17.21 6.83
CA SER A 304 13.65 16.02 6.32
C SER A 304 12.91 15.30 5.20
N LEU A 305 11.67 15.69 4.90
CA LEU A 305 10.87 15.02 3.88
C LEU A 305 11.37 15.32 2.46
N SER A 306 11.51 14.25 1.66
CA SER A 306 11.78 14.34 0.23
C SER A 306 10.58 14.94 -0.52
N LEU A 307 10.85 15.58 -1.67
CA LEU A 307 9.82 16.14 -2.55
C LEU A 307 8.80 15.09 -2.98
N TYR A 308 9.26 13.88 -3.28
CA TYR A 308 8.39 12.75 -3.61
C TYR A 308 7.41 12.39 -2.49
N THR A 309 7.88 12.37 -1.24
CA THR A 309 7.05 12.03 -0.08
C THR A 309 6.02 13.13 0.17
N TRP A 310 6.41 14.39 0.01
CA TRP A 310 5.50 15.53 0.04
C TRP A 310 4.38 15.40 -0.99
N SER A 311 4.73 15.17 -2.25
CA SER A 311 3.74 14.95 -3.32
C SER A 311 2.80 13.79 -3.01
N SER A 312 3.34 12.68 -2.51
CA SER A 312 2.56 11.50 -2.14
C SER A 312 1.60 11.75 -0.98
N ILE A 313 2.01 12.51 0.04
CA ILE A 313 1.13 12.88 1.17
C ILE A 313 -0.02 13.76 0.67
N LEU A 314 0.28 14.75 -0.18
CA LEU A 314 -0.73 15.67 -0.71
C LEU A 314 -1.76 14.96 -1.58
N ASP A 315 -1.31 14.16 -2.54
CA ASP A 315 -2.20 13.46 -3.48
C ASP A 315 -3.01 12.35 -2.79
N PHE A 316 -2.37 11.54 -1.95
CA PHE A 316 -2.97 10.29 -1.47
C PHE A 316 -3.62 10.37 -0.10
N SER A 317 -3.25 11.34 0.73
CA SER A 317 -3.87 11.53 2.05
C SER A 317 -4.68 12.81 2.11
N ILE A 318 -4.04 13.95 1.84
CA ILE A 318 -4.60 15.27 2.15
C ILE A 318 -5.73 15.68 1.21
N SER A 319 -5.56 15.52 -0.11
CA SER A 319 -6.64 15.83 -1.07
C SER A 319 -7.93 15.03 -0.76
N PRO A 320 -7.90 13.70 -0.57
CA PRO A 320 -9.08 12.94 -0.15
C PRO A 320 -9.69 13.40 1.18
N LEU A 321 -8.86 13.70 2.19
CA LEU A 321 -9.33 14.19 3.50
C LEU A 321 -10.09 15.52 3.38
N ILE A 322 -9.63 16.41 2.51
CA ILE A 322 -10.26 17.71 2.32
C ILE A 322 -11.57 17.56 1.54
N ILE A 323 -11.53 16.89 0.39
CA ILE A 323 -12.68 16.76 -0.51
C ILE A 323 -13.84 16.01 0.14
N LYS A 324 -13.53 14.98 0.95
CA LYS A 324 -14.53 14.08 1.53
C LYS A 324 -14.90 14.45 2.97
N CYS A 325 -14.50 15.63 3.45
CA CYS A 325 -14.86 16.10 4.77
C CYS A 325 -16.37 16.43 4.85
N PRO A 326 -17.16 15.75 5.71
CA PRO A 326 -18.57 16.07 5.91
C PRO A 326 -18.76 17.47 6.47
N TYR A 327 -19.86 18.15 6.09
CA TYR A 327 -20.17 19.52 6.50
C TYR A 327 -20.08 19.75 8.01
N ASP A 328 -20.56 18.80 8.81
CA ASP A 328 -20.57 18.90 10.28
C ASP A 328 -19.18 19.04 10.90
N TYR A 329 -18.13 18.57 10.22
CA TYR A 329 -16.76 18.55 10.72
C TYR A 329 -15.85 19.56 10.01
N GLN A 330 -16.32 20.25 8.96
CA GLN A 330 -15.49 21.20 8.20
C GLN A 330 -14.93 22.31 9.09
N ASP A 331 -15.75 22.85 9.99
CA ASP A 331 -15.33 23.93 10.89
C ASP A 331 -14.26 23.49 11.88
N ASN A 332 -14.39 22.30 12.47
CA ASN A 332 -13.42 21.81 13.44
C ASN A 332 -12.14 21.30 12.76
N PHE A 333 -12.28 20.66 11.60
CA PHE A 333 -11.19 19.98 10.90
C PHE A 333 -10.44 20.89 9.92
N LEU A 334 -11.14 21.48 8.95
CA LEU A 334 -10.51 22.24 7.87
C LEU A 334 -9.96 23.58 8.34
N LYS A 335 -10.61 24.27 9.29
CA LYS A 335 -10.10 25.54 9.83
C LYS A 335 -8.74 25.40 10.53
N VAL A 336 -8.44 24.22 11.08
CA VAL A 336 -7.14 23.95 11.72
C VAL A 336 -6.14 23.41 10.71
N LEU A 337 -6.55 22.46 9.86
CA LEU A 337 -5.65 21.79 8.92
C LEU A 337 -5.15 22.71 7.80
N LEU A 338 -6.04 23.47 7.16
CA LEU A 338 -5.69 24.23 5.95
C LEU A 338 -4.62 25.33 6.22
N PRO A 339 -4.74 26.18 7.27
CA PRO A 339 -3.73 27.19 7.54
C PRO A 339 -2.36 26.59 7.83
N TYR A 340 -2.30 25.51 8.62
CA TYR A 340 -1.06 24.79 8.91
C TYR A 340 -0.44 24.21 7.64
N LEU A 341 -1.24 23.47 6.86
CA LEU A 341 -0.81 22.82 5.63
C LEU A 341 -0.24 23.81 4.62
N PHE A 342 -0.95 24.90 4.32
CA PHE A 342 -0.51 25.86 3.32
C PHE A 342 0.73 26.64 3.78
N THR A 343 0.85 26.94 5.07
CA THR A 343 2.06 27.57 5.62
C THR A 343 3.29 26.69 5.41
N GLU A 344 3.15 25.37 5.62
CA GLU A 344 4.27 24.44 5.49
C GLU A 344 4.60 24.09 4.04
N ILE A 345 3.60 23.98 3.16
CA ILE A 345 3.81 23.82 1.72
C ILE A 345 4.52 25.06 1.16
N ASP A 346 4.09 26.26 1.52
CA ASP A 346 4.67 27.51 1.04
C ASP A 346 6.14 27.62 1.44
N LYS A 347 6.46 27.40 2.73
CA LYS A 347 7.85 27.34 3.21
C LYS A 347 8.70 26.33 2.44
N LYS A 348 8.18 25.13 2.18
CA LYS A 348 8.91 24.08 1.47
C LYS A 348 9.14 24.45 0.00
N LEU A 349 8.11 24.94 -0.70
CA LEU A 349 8.22 25.33 -2.09
C LEU A 349 9.19 26.51 -2.27
N ILE A 350 9.05 27.56 -1.45
CA ILE A 350 9.96 28.72 -1.52
C ILE A 350 11.40 28.28 -1.28
N SER A 351 11.65 27.46 -0.26
CA SER A 351 13.00 27.00 0.07
C SER A 351 13.63 26.12 -1.02
N GLU A 352 12.86 25.31 -1.74
CA GLU A 352 13.42 24.45 -2.80
C GLU A 352 13.56 25.22 -4.12
N TRP A 353 12.61 26.11 -4.45
CA TRP A 353 12.73 26.99 -5.62
C TRP A 353 13.87 28.01 -5.48
N SER A 354 14.17 28.50 -4.28
CA SER A 354 15.31 29.41 -4.07
C SER A 354 16.65 28.74 -4.35
N LYS A 355 16.80 27.46 -3.95
CA LYS A 355 18.03 26.68 -4.23
C LYS A 355 18.30 26.52 -5.73
N ILE A 356 17.26 26.33 -6.54
CA ILE A 356 17.40 26.23 -8.00
C ILE A 356 17.85 27.57 -8.58
N LYS A 357 17.22 28.67 -8.15
CA LYS A 357 17.58 30.03 -8.60
C LYS A 357 19.02 30.41 -8.23
N GLU A 358 19.47 30.06 -7.03
CA GLU A 358 20.85 30.31 -6.58
C GLU A 358 21.86 29.51 -7.42
N LYS A 359 21.55 28.28 -7.79
CA LYS A 359 22.41 27.45 -8.65
C LYS A 359 22.50 27.99 -10.08
N GLU A 360 21.39 28.44 -10.67
CA GLU A 360 21.37 29.06 -12.01
C GLU A 360 22.23 30.33 -12.08
N LEU A 361 22.29 31.10 -10.99
CA LEU A 361 23.15 32.28 -10.89
C LEU A 361 24.64 31.91 -10.83
N ILE A 362 25.01 30.87 -10.08
CA ILE A 362 26.40 30.42 -9.95
C ILE A 362 26.93 29.80 -11.26
N SER A 363 26.09 29.07 -12.00
CA SER A 363 26.49 28.45 -13.28
C SER A 363 26.76 29.46 -14.41
N ASN A 364 26.25 30.69 -14.31
CA ASN A 364 26.47 31.72 -15.33
C ASN A 364 27.78 32.49 -15.16
N ASP A 365 28.39 32.46 -13.97
CA ASP A 365 29.65 33.17 -13.68
C ASP A 365 30.91 32.29 -13.87
N ASP A 366 30.78 30.96 -13.85
CA ASP A 366 31.90 30.00 -13.92
C ASP A 366 32.05 29.29 -15.29
N PHE A 367 32.00 30.04 -16.40
CA PHE A 367 32.21 29.50 -17.75
C PHE A 367 33.62 28.95 -18.03
N ASN A 368 34.57 29.04 -17.09
CA ASN A 368 35.97 28.69 -17.34
C ASN A 368 36.48 27.41 -16.63
N ASN A 369 35.68 26.68 -15.86
CA ASN A 369 36.20 25.54 -15.06
C ASN A 369 35.33 24.28 -14.98
N LEU A 370 34.55 23.93 -16.00
CA LEU A 370 33.69 22.74 -15.96
C LEU A 370 33.89 21.79 -17.14
N ALA A 371 35.01 21.07 -17.14
CA ALA A 371 35.22 19.87 -17.94
C ALA A 371 35.18 18.58 -17.09
N PHE A 372 34.60 18.61 -15.88
CA PHE A 372 34.60 17.45 -14.97
C PHE A 372 33.31 17.21 -14.17
N CYS A 373 32.19 17.85 -14.51
CA CYS A 373 30.89 17.45 -13.93
C CYS A 373 30.43 16.15 -14.59
N GLN A 374 30.26 15.12 -13.77
CA GLN A 374 29.88 13.77 -14.17
C GLN A 374 28.42 13.77 -14.65
N ASN A 375 28.09 12.93 -15.65
CA ASN A 375 26.73 12.83 -16.22
C ASN A 375 25.65 12.45 -15.19
N GLU A 376 26.03 11.84 -14.06
CA GLU A 376 25.10 11.43 -12.99
C GLU A 376 24.54 12.64 -12.22
N ASP A 377 25.36 13.66 -11.93
CA ASP A 377 24.94 14.86 -11.20
C ASP A 377 23.89 15.67 -11.98
N LEU A 378 24.07 15.79 -13.31
CA LEU A 378 23.10 16.44 -14.20
C LEU A 378 21.76 15.71 -14.21
N SER A 379 21.78 14.37 -14.11
CA SER A 379 20.55 13.57 -14.11
C SER A 379 19.77 13.72 -12.80
N ASP A 380 20.46 13.78 -11.66
CA ASP A 380 19.85 13.96 -10.35
C ASP A 380 19.26 15.37 -10.18
N GLU A 381 19.90 16.39 -10.74
CA GLU A 381 19.39 17.76 -10.74
C GLU A 381 18.09 17.90 -11.55
N ILE A 382 18.04 17.30 -12.76
CA ILE A 382 16.83 17.26 -13.58
C ILE A 382 15.70 16.53 -12.84
N ILE A 383 16.00 15.42 -12.16
CA ILE A 383 15.02 14.67 -11.38
C ILE A 383 14.48 15.51 -10.22
N GLN A 384 15.33 16.22 -9.48
CA GLN A 384 14.91 17.08 -8.37
C GLN A 384 14.01 18.21 -8.85
N GLU A 385 14.35 18.86 -9.97
CA GLU A 385 13.52 19.90 -10.57
C GLU A 385 12.15 19.36 -11.02
N LEU A 386 12.12 18.19 -11.68
CA LEU A 386 10.88 17.53 -12.08
C LEU A 386 9.98 17.22 -10.87
N LEU A 387 10.57 16.71 -9.77
CA LEU A 387 9.85 16.47 -8.52
C LEU A 387 9.30 17.75 -7.90
N LEU A 388 10.04 18.86 -7.96
CA LEU A 388 9.60 20.16 -7.45
C LEU A 388 8.45 20.74 -8.27
N ARG A 389 8.55 20.66 -9.61
CA ARG A 389 7.46 21.04 -10.52
C ARG A 389 6.22 20.19 -10.27
N HIS A 390 6.38 18.89 -10.04
CA HIS A 390 5.28 18.00 -9.71
C HIS A 390 4.61 18.36 -8.37
N LEU A 391 5.40 18.65 -7.32
CA LEU A 391 4.87 19.12 -6.04
C LEU A 391 4.09 20.44 -6.18
N SER A 392 4.63 21.37 -6.97
CA SER A 392 3.99 22.66 -7.27
C SER A 392 2.64 22.44 -8.00
N PHE A 393 2.62 21.54 -8.98
CA PHE A 393 1.41 21.17 -9.71
C PHE A 393 0.34 20.56 -8.78
N ILE A 394 0.70 19.63 -7.91
CA ILE A 394 -0.22 19.02 -6.95
C ILE A 394 -0.80 20.07 -6.00
N THR A 395 0.03 21.01 -5.54
CA THR A 395 -0.41 22.09 -4.66
C THR A 395 -1.46 22.98 -5.35
N VAL A 396 -1.21 23.36 -6.61
CA VAL A 396 -2.17 24.15 -7.40
C VAL A 396 -3.44 23.36 -7.67
N LYS A 397 -3.33 22.07 -7.97
CA LYS A 397 -4.48 21.17 -8.14
C LYS A 397 -5.33 21.11 -6.85
N LEU A 398 -4.69 20.97 -5.69
CA LEU A 398 -5.39 20.97 -4.39
C LEU A 398 -6.12 22.29 -4.14
N LEU A 399 -5.46 23.43 -4.41
CA LEU A 399 -6.08 24.75 -4.30
C LEU A 399 -7.29 24.89 -5.23
N ARG A 400 -7.17 24.38 -6.46
CA ARG A 400 -8.27 24.36 -7.43
C ARG A 400 -9.44 23.53 -6.92
N GLU A 401 -9.19 22.33 -6.40
CA GLU A 401 -10.22 21.44 -5.84
C GLU A 401 -10.92 22.05 -4.61
N LEU A 402 -10.22 22.89 -3.84
CA LEU A 402 -10.77 23.63 -2.71
C LEU A 402 -11.63 24.83 -3.10
N LEU A 403 -11.17 25.62 -4.09
CA LEU A 403 -11.80 26.88 -4.47
C LEU A 403 -12.93 26.70 -5.49
N ILE A 404 -12.84 25.67 -6.33
CA ILE A 404 -13.83 25.38 -7.36
C ILE A 404 -14.57 24.12 -6.91
N PRO A 405 -15.82 24.23 -6.43
CA PRO A 405 -16.61 23.04 -6.12
C PRO A 405 -16.73 22.18 -7.39
N PRO A 406 -16.68 20.84 -7.28
CA PRO A 406 -16.94 19.99 -8.42
C PRO A 406 -18.32 20.37 -8.96
N ASN A 407 -18.39 20.72 -10.25
CA ASN A 407 -19.65 21.04 -10.93
C ASN A 407 -20.69 19.98 -10.52
N LYS A 408 -21.75 20.45 -9.84
CA LYS A 408 -22.86 19.62 -9.36
C LYS A 408 -23.53 18.88 -10.50
#